data_AF-A0A6G3MER2-F1
#
_entry.id   AF-A0A6G3MER2-F1
#
_cell.length_a   1.000
_cell.length_b   1.000
_cell.length_c   1.000
_cell.angle_alpha   90.00
_cell.angle_beta   90.00
_cell.angle_gamma   90.00
#
_symmetry.space_group_name_H-M   'P 1'
#
loop_
_entity.id
_entity.type
_entity.pdbx_description
1 polymer ?
#
loop_
_entity_poly.entity_id
_entity_poly.type
_entity_poly.pdbx_seq_one_letter_code
_entity_poly.pdbx_strand_id
1 'polypeptide(L)'
;KVIVNFKDIISEYLDNTKGNTIIDHEIFFQLTRKYEKEFLEDIQSLGIMMPTFMPRVSECIEDIIKYISAIISNGYAYESKGSVYFDTISFTKNHKYAKLMPSAAQDINNLATGEGELAPSINSIDKKSSRDFALWKSSKPGEPSWLSPWGNGRPGWHIECSTMCNNILPQIVDIHSGGVDLKFPHHDNEIAQSEAYYDSHNWINYFLHTGHLTIESCKMSKSLKNFISIKVSIFCY
;
A
#
# COMPACT_ATOMS: atom_id res chain seq x y z
N LYS A 1 20.17 -36.51 10.67
CA LYS A 1 19.10 -35.70 10.05
C LYS A 1 18.69 -34.65 11.06
N VAL A 2 19.24 -33.43 10.96
CA VAL A 2 18.80 -32.30 11.79
C VAL A 2 17.46 -31.85 11.21
N ILE A 3 16.40 -31.92 12.02
CA ILE A 3 15.07 -31.44 11.64
C ILE A 3 15.13 -29.91 11.74
N VAL A 4 15.16 -29.22 10.59
CA VAL A 4 15.34 -27.76 10.51
C VAL A 4 14.00 -27.01 10.52
N ASN A 5 12.91 -27.64 10.97
CA ASN A 5 11.61 -26.96 11.09
C ASN A 5 10.77 -27.67 12.17
N PHE A 6 11.02 -27.31 13.43
CA PHE A 6 10.08 -27.58 14.51
C PHE A 6 9.32 -26.28 14.78
N LYS A 7 8.13 -26.15 14.18
CA LYS A 7 7.20 -25.08 14.57
C LYS A 7 6.60 -25.54 15.89
N ASP A 8 7.15 -25.07 16.99
CA ASP A 8 6.79 -25.52 18.32
C ASP A 8 5.34 -25.12 18.63
N ILE A 9 4.56 -26.05 19.21
CA ILE A 9 3.18 -25.79 19.66
C ILE A 9 3.16 -24.60 20.64
N ILE A 10 4.25 -24.43 21.39
CA ILE A 10 4.45 -23.29 22.29
C ILE A 10 4.54 -21.97 21.52
N SER A 11 5.17 -21.93 20.35
CA SER A 11 5.25 -20.71 19.53
C SER A 11 3.86 -20.26 19.10
N GLU A 12 3.01 -21.17 18.60
CA GLU A 12 1.66 -20.80 18.16
C GLU A 12 0.79 -20.33 19.34
N TYR A 13 0.93 -20.98 20.50
CA TYR A 13 0.25 -20.53 21.72
C TYR A 13 0.72 -19.13 22.18
N LEU A 14 2.03 -18.87 22.16
CA LEU A 14 2.61 -17.57 22.53
C LEU A 14 2.26 -16.48 21.52
N ASP A 15 2.28 -16.76 20.22
CA ASP A 15 1.86 -15.83 19.18
C ASP A 15 0.39 -15.42 19.40
N ASN A 16 -0.48 -16.40 19.67
CA ASN A 16 -1.90 -16.16 19.89
C ASN A 16 -2.20 -15.42 21.21
N THR A 17 -1.43 -15.66 22.28
CA THR A 17 -1.72 -15.11 23.63
C THR A 17 -0.89 -13.90 24.02
N LYS A 18 0.29 -13.73 23.43
CA LYS A 18 1.29 -12.72 23.77
C LYS A 18 1.80 -11.94 22.56
N GLY A 19 1.51 -12.36 21.32
CA GLY A 19 1.94 -11.64 20.12
C GLY A 19 1.51 -10.17 20.12
N ASN A 20 0.36 -9.86 20.73
CA ASN A 20 -0.13 -8.49 20.90
C ASN A 20 0.72 -7.60 21.82
N THR A 21 1.63 -8.18 22.60
CA THR A 21 2.56 -7.44 23.49
C THR A 21 3.84 -7.03 22.80
N ILE A 22 4.09 -7.55 21.59
CA ILE A 22 5.25 -7.21 20.79
C ILE A 22 5.00 -5.85 20.13
N ILE A 23 5.73 -4.84 20.60
CA ILE A 23 5.61 -3.45 20.12
C ILE A 23 6.92 -2.92 19.51
N ASP A 24 8.01 -3.67 19.64
CA ASP A 24 9.31 -3.26 19.11
C ASP A 24 9.28 -3.32 17.58
N HIS A 25 9.52 -2.17 16.95
CA HIS A 25 9.54 -2.05 15.49
C HIS A 25 10.66 -2.88 14.86
N GLU A 26 11.76 -3.13 15.58
CA GLU A 26 12.92 -3.86 15.07
C GLU A 26 12.55 -5.27 14.59
N ILE A 27 11.59 -5.92 15.26
CA ILE A 27 11.12 -7.27 14.87
C ILE A 27 10.49 -7.26 13.48
N PHE A 28 9.73 -6.21 13.14
CA PHE A 28 9.16 -6.05 11.80
C PHE A 28 10.24 -5.65 10.78
N PHE A 29 11.19 -4.81 11.19
CA PHE A 29 12.28 -4.35 10.32
C PHE A 29 13.24 -5.45 9.92
N GLN A 30 13.55 -6.41 10.79
CA GLN A 30 14.46 -7.51 10.46
C GLN A 30 13.95 -8.33 9.25
N LEU A 31 12.66 -8.64 9.23
CA LEU A 31 12.06 -9.39 8.12
C LEU A 31 12.05 -8.58 6.83
N THR A 32 11.65 -7.31 6.90
CA THR A 32 11.57 -6.45 5.71
C THR A 32 12.95 -6.15 5.14
N ARG A 33 13.96 -5.87 5.99
CA ARG A 33 15.36 -5.65 5.60
C ARG A 33 15.97 -6.87 4.92
N LYS A 34 15.66 -8.08 5.42
CA LYS A 34 16.09 -9.32 4.78
C LYS A 34 15.55 -9.42 3.35
N TYR A 35 14.24 -9.25 3.15
CA TYR A 35 13.63 -9.37 1.83
C TYR A 35 13.96 -8.20 0.89
N GLU A 36 14.13 -6.99 1.42
CA GLU A 36 14.67 -5.84 0.68
C GLU A 36 16.05 -6.17 0.13
N LYS A 37 16.96 -6.70 0.96
CA LYS A 37 18.28 -7.12 0.50
C LYS A 37 18.19 -8.19 -0.60
N GLU A 38 17.39 -9.24 -0.40
CA GLU A 38 17.22 -10.28 -1.42
C GLU A 38 16.64 -9.74 -2.73
N PHE A 39 15.70 -8.79 -2.66
CA PHE A 39 15.15 -8.12 -3.84
C PHE A 39 16.22 -7.32 -4.60
N LEU A 40 17.07 -6.57 -3.88
CA LEU A 40 18.15 -5.80 -4.50
C LEU A 40 19.21 -6.68 -5.16
N GLU A 41 19.52 -7.83 -4.56
CA GLU A 41 20.39 -8.84 -5.17
C GLU A 41 19.78 -9.38 -6.47
N ASP A 42 18.47 -9.67 -6.48
CA ASP A 42 17.75 -10.13 -7.67
C ASP A 42 17.74 -9.06 -8.78
N ILE A 43 17.46 -7.79 -8.44
CA ILE A 43 17.53 -6.65 -9.37
C ILE A 43 18.92 -6.53 -10.02
N GLN A 44 19.98 -6.61 -9.22
CA GLN A 44 21.35 -6.55 -9.73
C GLN A 44 21.67 -7.75 -10.64
N SER A 45 21.24 -8.95 -10.26
CA SER A 45 21.48 -10.18 -11.05
C SER A 45 20.81 -10.15 -12.43
N LEU A 46 19.70 -9.40 -12.57
CA LEU A 46 19.01 -9.17 -13.83
C LEU A 46 19.63 -8.04 -14.67
N GLY A 47 20.70 -7.38 -14.20
CA GLY A 47 21.31 -6.24 -14.87
C GLY A 47 20.44 -4.97 -14.86
N ILE A 48 19.47 -4.89 -13.95
CA ILE A 48 18.59 -3.72 -13.82
C ILE A 48 19.33 -2.62 -13.07
N MET A 49 19.23 -1.39 -13.59
CA MET A 49 19.80 -0.20 -12.96
C MET A 49 19.10 0.12 -11.63
N MET A 50 19.90 0.44 -10.61
CA MET A 50 19.36 0.87 -9.32
C MET A 50 18.64 2.23 -9.43
N PRO A 51 17.54 2.43 -8.69
CA PRO A 51 16.86 3.72 -8.68
C PRO A 51 17.69 4.77 -7.95
N THR A 52 17.56 6.04 -8.37
CA THR A 52 18.23 7.19 -7.73
C THR A 52 17.79 7.37 -6.28
N PHE A 53 16.51 7.11 -6.01
CA PHE A 53 15.92 7.20 -4.67
C PHE A 53 15.12 5.93 -4.36
N MET A 54 15.26 5.44 -3.14
CA MET A 54 14.53 4.28 -2.62
C MET A 54 14.02 4.61 -1.22
N PRO A 55 12.97 5.45 -1.11
CA PRO A 55 12.41 5.82 0.19
C PRO A 55 11.75 4.60 0.84
N ARG A 56 11.68 4.62 2.18
CA ARG A 56 10.96 3.61 2.95
C ARG A 56 9.84 4.26 3.71
N VAL A 57 8.67 3.63 3.68
CA VAL A 57 7.47 4.12 4.36
C VAL A 57 7.73 4.41 5.84
N SER A 58 8.49 3.54 6.52
CA SER A 58 8.86 3.70 7.94
C SER A 58 9.69 4.96 8.21
N GLU A 59 10.38 5.50 7.21
CA GLU A 59 11.19 6.71 7.29
C GLU A 59 10.39 7.98 6.91
N CYS A 60 9.16 7.84 6.41
CA CYS A 60 8.32 8.93 5.89
C CYS A 60 7.04 9.15 6.70
N ILE A 61 6.91 8.57 7.90
CA ILE A 61 5.66 8.57 8.67
C ILE A 61 5.20 9.99 9.04
N GLU A 62 6.12 10.86 9.47
CA GLU A 62 5.78 12.24 9.81
C GLU A 62 5.25 13.01 8.60
N ASP A 63 5.84 12.79 7.43
CA ASP A 63 5.40 13.43 6.20
C ASP A 63 4.03 12.91 5.77
N ILE A 64 3.76 11.61 5.94
CA ILE A 64 2.44 11.03 5.67
C ILE A 64 1.39 11.66 6.58
N ILE A 65 1.68 11.84 7.88
CA ILE A 65 0.75 12.50 8.82
C ILE A 65 0.49 13.95 8.39
N LYS A 66 1.51 14.70 7.97
CA LYS A 66 1.34 16.07 7.46
C LYS A 66 0.52 16.09 6.16
N TYR A 67 0.78 15.15 5.25
CA TYR A 67 0.10 15.02 3.98
C TYR A 67 -1.40 14.74 4.16
N ILE A 68 -1.73 13.78 5.03
CA ILE A 68 -3.12 13.48 5.40
C ILE A 68 -3.77 14.69 6.07
N SER A 69 -3.07 15.38 6.96
CA SER A 69 -3.60 16.58 7.63
C SER A 69 -3.98 17.66 6.61
N ALA A 70 -3.17 17.87 5.57
CA ALA A 70 -3.48 18.79 4.49
C ALA A 70 -4.72 18.36 3.67
N ILE A 71 -4.85 17.06 3.34
CA ILE A 71 -6.06 16.53 2.67
C ILE A 71 -7.32 16.77 3.53
N ILE A 72 -7.23 16.59 4.85
CA ILE A 72 -8.32 16.91 5.79
C ILE A 72 -8.63 18.41 5.74
N SER A 73 -7.61 19.28 5.81
CA SER A 73 -7.81 20.74 5.74
C SER A 73 -8.46 21.19 4.43
N ASN A 74 -8.18 20.51 3.32
CA ASN A 74 -8.82 20.76 2.02
C ASN A 74 -10.25 20.19 1.93
N GLY A 75 -10.73 19.48 2.95
CA GLY A 75 -12.10 18.95 3.03
C GLY A 75 -12.30 17.62 2.29
N TYR A 76 -11.21 16.91 1.97
CA TYR A 76 -11.24 15.66 1.21
C TYR A 76 -10.99 14.41 2.05
N ALA A 77 -10.85 14.56 3.36
CA ALA A 77 -10.72 13.44 4.28
C ALA A 77 -11.40 13.72 5.62
N TYR A 78 -11.69 12.67 6.38
CA TYR A 78 -12.27 12.75 7.71
C TYR A 78 -11.74 11.66 8.63
N GLU A 79 -11.65 11.99 9.91
CA GLU A 79 -11.35 11.04 10.98
C GLU A 79 -12.61 10.29 11.41
N SER A 80 -12.44 9.02 11.78
CA SER A 80 -13.46 8.16 12.38
C SER A 80 -12.79 7.05 13.18
N LYS A 81 -13.00 7.05 14.50
CA LYS A 81 -12.51 6.03 15.46
C LYS A 81 -11.00 5.76 15.39
N GLY A 82 -10.22 6.82 15.25
CA GLY A 82 -8.76 6.81 15.15
C GLY A 82 -8.21 6.40 13.79
N SER A 83 -9.08 6.16 12.80
CA SER A 83 -8.70 6.01 11.39
C SER A 83 -9.03 7.29 10.63
N VAL A 84 -8.37 7.50 9.49
CA VAL A 84 -8.69 8.59 8.56
C VAL A 84 -9.03 8.01 7.21
N TYR A 85 -10.15 8.46 6.65
CA TYR A 85 -10.66 8.01 5.35
C TYR A 85 -10.70 9.16 4.36
N PHE A 86 -10.42 8.84 3.10
CA PHE A 86 -10.60 9.75 1.97
C PHE A 86 -12.09 9.84 1.62
N ASP A 87 -12.64 11.05 1.54
CA ASP A 87 -14.04 11.31 1.22
C ASP A 87 -14.23 11.43 -0.29
N THR A 88 -14.55 10.30 -0.92
CA THR A 88 -14.77 10.24 -2.37
C THR A 88 -15.95 11.11 -2.83
N ILE A 89 -16.97 11.29 -1.99
CA ILE A 89 -18.14 12.11 -2.31
C ILE A 89 -17.77 13.59 -2.29
N SER A 90 -17.04 14.03 -1.27
CA SER A 90 -16.58 15.43 -1.18
C SER A 90 -15.57 15.76 -2.28
N PHE A 91 -14.65 14.85 -2.60
CA PHE A 91 -13.68 15.01 -3.69
C PHE A 91 -14.35 15.17 -5.05
N THR A 92 -15.34 14.33 -5.38
CA THR A 92 -16.02 14.34 -6.68
C THR A 92 -16.88 15.58 -6.96
N LYS A 93 -17.07 16.48 -5.98
CA LYS A 93 -17.71 17.78 -6.20
C LYS A 93 -16.88 18.70 -7.09
N ASN A 94 -15.55 18.66 -6.95
CA ASN A 94 -14.63 19.56 -7.64
C ASN A 94 -13.58 18.82 -8.50
N HIS A 95 -13.44 17.51 -8.30
CA HIS A 95 -12.42 16.68 -8.95
C HIS A 95 -13.05 15.43 -9.58
N LYS A 96 -12.26 14.69 -10.37
CA LYS A 96 -12.70 13.44 -11.00
C LYS A 96 -11.98 12.25 -10.37
N TYR A 97 -12.74 11.39 -9.69
CA TYR A 97 -12.23 10.14 -9.14
C TYR A 97 -12.20 9.02 -10.20
N ALA A 98 -11.28 8.07 -10.01
CA ALA A 98 -11.09 6.92 -10.89
C ALA A 98 -10.83 7.30 -12.36
N LYS A 99 -9.84 8.16 -12.60
CA LYS A 99 -9.48 8.64 -13.95
C LYS A 99 -8.96 7.51 -14.85
N LEU A 100 -8.29 6.50 -14.29
CA LEU A 100 -7.67 5.40 -15.04
C LEU A 100 -8.64 4.26 -15.31
N MET A 101 -9.48 3.90 -14.34
CA MET A 101 -10.53 2.88 -14.47
C MET A 101 -11.90 3.33 -13.93
N PRO A 102 -12.61 4.23 -14.64
CA PRO A 102 -13.92 4.72 -14.20
C PRO A 102 -14.97 3.62 -13.97
N SER A 103 -14.93 2.55 -14.77
CA SER A 103 -15.87 1.43 -14.65
C SER A 103 -15.63 0.57 -13.40
N ALA A 104 -14.37 0.42 -12.98
CA ALA A 104 -14.04 -0.38 -11.80
C ALA A 104 -14.54 0.27 -10.51
N ALA A 105 -14.51 1.61 -10.43
CA ALA A 105 -15.00 2.37 -9.28
C ALA A 105 -16.53 2.33 -9.09
N GLN A 106 -17.27 1.88 -10.11
CA GLN A 106 -18.72 1.70 -10.02
C GLN A 106 -19.10 0.37 -9.35
N ASP A 107 -18.19 -0.62 -9.37
CA ASP A 107 -18.40 -1.94 -8.79
C ASP A 107 -17.80 -2.02 -7.38
N ILE A 108 -18.68 -2.22 -6.39
CA ILE A 108 -18.32 -2.28 -4.97
C ILE A 108 -17.38 -3.46 -4.68
N ASN A 109 -17.47 -4.56 -5.44
CA ASN A 109 -16.61 -5.73 -5.22
C ASN A 109 -15.15 -5.44 -5.59
N ASN A 110 -14.91 -4.63 -6.62
CA ASN A 110 -13.57 -4.24 -7.03
C ASN A 110 -12.91 -3.32 -6.00
N LEU A 111 -13.70 -2.47 -5.33
CA LEU A 111 -13.23 -1.61 -4.24
C LEU A 111 -12.82 -2.43 -3.01
N ALA A 112 -13.65 -3.40 -2.59
CA ALA A 112 -13.37 -4.20 -1.40
C ALA A 112 -12.14 -5.12 -1.56
N THR A 113 -11.97 -5.72 -2.74
CA THR A 113 -10.82 -6.61 -3.03
C THR A 113 -9.52 -5.84 -3.23
N GLY A 114 -9.60 -4.61 -3.73
CA GLY A 114 -8.45 -3.75 -4.00
C GLY A 114 -7.80 -3.10 -2.77
N GLU A 115 -8.48 -3.01 -1.63
CA GLU A 115 -7.95 -2.39 -0.40
C GLU A 115 -7.03 -3.32 0.42
N GLY A 116 -6.78 -4.55 -0.06
CA GLY A 116 -5.90 -5.52 0.60
C GLY A 116 -6.41 -5.99 1.97
N GLU A 117 -7.71 -5.90 2.22
CA GLU A 117 -8.31 -6.31 3.49
C GLU A 117 -8.23 -7.86 3.64
N LEU A 118 -7.31 -8.34 4.48
CA LEU A 118 -7.16 -9.78 4.82
C LEU A 118 -8.40 -10.38 5.50
N ALA A 119 -9.33 -9.53 5.95
CA ALA A 119 -10.69 -9.86 6.30
C ALA A 119 -11.53 -8.62 5.98
N PRO A 120 -12.72 -8.76 5.35
CA PRO A 120 -13.60 -7.62 5.13
C PRO A 120 -13.79 -6.93 6.48
N SER A 121 -13.46 -5.65 6.54
CA SER A 121 -13.69 -4.86 7.74
C SER A 121 -15.16 -5.08 8.15
N ILE A 122 -15.35 -5.69 9.32
CA ILE A 122 -16.67 -5.87 9.96
C ILE A 122 -17.36 -4.51 10.19
N ASN A 123 -16.68 -3.40 9.93
CA ASN A 123 -17.19 -2.05 10.14
C ASN A 123 -17.21 -1.21 8.86
N SER A 124 -18.03 -1.62 7.88
CA SER A 124 -18.59 -0.67 6.90
C SER A 124 -19.32 0.52 7.57
N ILE A 125 -19.62 0.40 8.87
CA ILE A 125 -20.26 1.40 9.73
C ILE A 125 -19.39 2.65 9.94
N ASP A 126 -18.06 2.53 9.85
CA ASP A 126 -17.15 3.63 10.22
C ASP A 126 -16.85 4.59 9.07
N LYS A 127 -17.21 4.20 7.84
CA LYS A 127 -17.07 5.00 6.62
C LYS A 127 -18.40 5.70 6.29
N LYS A 128 -18.33 6.94 5.81
CA LYS A 128 -19.48 7.68 5.26
C LYS A 128 -19.97 7.08 3.94
N SER A 129 -19.05 6.53 3.14
CA SER A 129 -19.33 5.88 1.87
C SER A 129 -18.58 4.55 1.76
N SER A 130 -19.18 3.58 1.10
CA SER A 130 -18.53 2.29 0.79
C SER A 130 -17.34 2.45 -0.17
N ARG A 131 -17.25 3.59 -0.87
CA ARG A 131 -16.16 3.92 -1.79
C ARG A 131 -14.95 4.58 -1.12
N ASP A 132 -15.11 4.99 0.14
CA ASP A 132 -14.04 5.65 0.86
C ASP A 132 -12.94 4.64 1.24
N PHE A 133 -11.70 5.07 1.09
CA PHE A 133 -10.51 4.27 1.36
C PHE A 133 -9.68 4.90 2.48
N ALA A 134 -8.90 4.08 3.16
CA ALA A 134 -8.17 4.53 4.34
C ALA A 134 -6.89 5.27 3.94
N LEU A 135 -6.69 6.45 4.52
CA LEU A 135 -5.42 7.18 4.53
C LEU A 135 -4.58 6.81 5.74
N TRP A 136 -5.25 6.63 6.89
CA TRP A 136 -4.64 6.18 8.15
C TRP A 136 -5.53 5.11 8.77
N LYS A 137 -4.94 4.00 9.21
CA LYS A 137 -5.65 2.89 9.87
C LYS A 137 -5.24 2.86 11.33
N SER A 138 -6.22 2.93 12.24
CA SER A 138 -6.00 2.66 13.67
C SER A 138 -5.41 1.26 13.83
N SER A 139 -4.32 1.15 14.58
CA SER A 139 -3.60 -0.11 14.74
C SER A 139 -4.21 -0.96 15.85
N LYS A 140 -4.34 -2.26 15.59
CA LYS A 140 -4.69 -3.23 16.64
C LYS A 140 -3.48 -3.53 17.53
N PRO A 141 -3.67 -3.98 18.78
CA PRO A 141 -2.58 -4.43 19.63
C PRO A 141 -1.72 -5.49 18.93
N GLY A 142 -0.39 -5.29 18.92
CA GLY A 142 0.59 -6.15 18.22
C GLY A 142 0.84 -5.82 16.75
N GLU A 143 0.06 -4.92 16.14
CA GLU A 143 0.41 -4.39 14.82
C GLU A 143 1.47 -3.28 14.95
N PRO A 144 2.34 -3.10 13.94
CA PRO A 144 3.19 -1.92 13.88
C PRO A 144 2.33 -0.65 13.94
N SER A 145 2.75 0.30 14.77
CA SER A 145 2.01 1.53 15.01
C SER A 145 2.92 2.72 15.27
N TRP A 146 2.44 3.89 14.90
CA TRP A 146 3.07 5.18 15.09
C TRP A 146 2.07 6.16 15.71
N LEU A 147 2.58 7.07 16.53
CA LEU A 147 1.77 8.13 17.12
C LEU A 147 1.34 9.14 16.04
N SER A 148 0.08 9.52 16.05
CA SER A 148 -0.48 10.54 15.16
C SER A 148 -1.52 11.41 15.90
N PRO A 149 -1.96 12.54 15.32
CA PRO A 149 -3.06 13.34 15.86
C PRO A 149 -4.37 12.56 16.02
N TRP A 150 -4.53 11.43 15.33
CA TRP A 150 -5.72 10.57 15.37
C TRP A 150 -5.51 9.33 16.25
N GLY A 151 -4.43 9.29 17.05
CA GLY A 151 -4.06 8.15 17.87
C GLY A 151 -3.04 7.23 17.20
N ASN A 152 -2.76 6.08 17.83
CA ASN A 152 -1.79 5.12 17.31
C ASN A 152 -2.37 4.39 16.09
N GLY A 153 -1.61 4.40 15.00
CA GLY A 153 -2.02 3.75 13.77
C GLY A 153 -0.90 3.58 12.79
N ARG A 154 -1.26 3.32 11.54
CA ARG A 154 -0.34 3.09 10.43
C ARG A 154 -0.92 3.65 9.13
N PRO A 155 -0.07 3.98 8.16
CA PRO A 155 -0.54 4.47 6.87
C PRO A 155 -1.44 3.45 6.15
N GLY A 156 -2.37 3.97 5.34
CA GLY A 156 -3.05 3.19 4.32
C GLY A 156 -2.13 2.94 3.12
N TRP A 157 -2.35 1.86 2.38
CA TRP A 157 -1.45 1.44 1.30
C TRP A 157 -1.17 2.53 0.25
N HIS A 158 -2.21 3.27 -0.16
CA HIS A 158 -2.10 4.24 -1.24
C HIS A 158 -1.38 5.54 -0.84
N ILE A 159 -1.55 5.99 0.41
CA ILE A 159 -1.03 7.30 0.86
C ILE A 159 0.50 7.31 0.93
N GLU A 160 1.10 6.13 1.05
CA GLU A 160 2.53 5.90 1.08
C GLU A 160 3.18 6.41 -0.21
N CYS A 161 2.73 5.92 -1.37
CA CYS A 161 3.26 6.30 -2.68
C CYS A 161 3.05 7.79 -2.96
N SER A 162 1.84 8.31 -2.75
CA SER A 162 1.52 9.74 -2.94
C SER A 162 2.47 10.65 -2.17
N THR A 163 2.69 10.35 -0.88
CA THR A 163 3.55 11.17 -0.02
C THR A 163 5.03 11.04 -0.40
N MET A 164 5.51 9.82 -0.63
CA MET A 164 6.92 9.60 -1.02
C MET A 164 7.24 10.24 -2.37
N CYS A 165 6.31 10.20 -3.33
CA CYS A 165 6.46 10.91 -4.60
C CYS A 165 6.52 12.43 -4.39
N ASN A 166 5.59 13.01 -3.62
CA ASN A 166 5.61 14.45 -3.30
C ASN A 166 6.91 14.92 -2.65
N ASN A 167 7.54 14.08 -1.81
CA ASN A 167 8.78 14.45 -1.12
C ASN A 167 10.00 14.57 -2.05
N ILE A 168 9.96 13.92 -3.21
CA ILE A 168 11.15 13.73 -4.07
C ILE A 168 10.95 14.38 -5.44
N LEU A 169 9.71 14.36 -5.94
CA LEU A 169 9.35 14.78 -7.30
C LEU A 169 8.60 16.11 -7.26
N PRO A 170 8.61 16.88 -8.37
CA PRO A 170 7.75 18.05 -8.50
C PRO A 170 6.27 17.67 -8.44
N GLN A 171 5.42 18.66 -8.18
CA GLN A 171 3.96 18.50 -8.11
C GLN A 171 3.36 17.80 -9.33
N ILE A 172 3.84 18.13 -10.54
CA ILE A 172 3.43 17.45 -11.77
C ILE A 172 4.57 16.52 -12.17
N VAL A 173 4.28 15.22 -12.22
CA VAL A 173 5.24 14.18 -12.57
C VAL A 173 4.99 13.72 -14.00
N ASP A 174 6.06 13.53 -14.76
CA ASP A 174 5.94 13.13 -16.17
C ASP A 174 5.44 11.70 -16.33
N ILE A 175 6.05 10.75 -15.62
CA ILE A 175 5.75 9.32 -15.75
C ILE A 175 5.57 8.69 -14.38
N HIS A 176 4.46 7.99 -14.21
CA HIS A 176 4.21 7.08 -13.08
C HIS A 176 3.89 5.68 -13.62
N SER A 177 4.45 4.63 -13.00
CA SER A 177 4.40 3.28 -13.58
C SER A 177 4.21 2.18 -12.55
N GLY A 178 3.66 1.05 -12.99
CA GLY A 178 3.47 -0.13 -12.14
C GLY A 178 2.91 -1.32 -12.92
N GLY A 179 2.66 -2.43 -12.24
CA GLY A 179 1.91 -3.55 -12.82
C GLY A 179 0.46 -3.13 -13.13
N VAL A 180 -0.18 -3.75 -14.12
CA VAL A 180 -1.56 -3.44 -14.52
C VAL A 180 -2.58 -3.63 -13.37
N ASP A 181 -2.27 -4.49 -12.40
CA ASP A 181 -3.03 -4.66 -11.17
C ASP A 181 -3.01 -3.43 -10.25
N LEU A 182 -1.98 -2.58 -10.33
CA LEU A 182 -1.92 -1.33 -9.58
C LEU A 182 -2.77 -0.23 -10.21
N LYS A 183 -3.25 -0.41 -11.45
CA LYS A 183 -4.07 0.59 -12.14
C LYS A 183 -5.31 0.97 -11.32
N PHE A 184 -5.95 0.00 -10.68
CA PHE A 184 -7.06 0.22 -9.77
C PHE A 184 -7.06 -0.80 -8.62
N PRO A 185 -7.30 -0.37 -7.38
CA PRO A 185 -7.57 1.00 -6.97
C PRO A 185 -6.30 1.83 -6.74
N HIS A 186 -5.11 1.23 -6.78
CA HIS A 186 -3.89 1.86 -6.24
C HIS A 186 -3.55 3.21 -6.89
N HIS A 187 -3.26 3.26 -8.19
CA HIS A 187 -2.91 4.50 -8.87
C HIS A 187 -4.08 5.48 -8.96
N ASP A 188 -5.32 5.00 -9.08
CA ASP A 188 -6.51 5.87 -9.05
C ASP A 188 -6.67 6.57 -7.68
N ASN A 189 -6.34 5.88 -6.59
CA ASN A 189 -6.31 6.45 -5.25
C ASN A 189 -5.13 7.41 -5.06
N GLU A 190 -3.96 7.12 -5.62
CA GLU A 190 -2.81 8.03 -5.57
C GLU A 190 -3.08 9.34 -6.32
N ILE A 191 -3.72 9.27 -7.49
CA ILE A 191 -4.20 10.45 -8.21
C ILE A 191 -5.13 11.26 -7.32
N ALA A 192 -6.14 10.62 -6.74
CA ALA A 192 -7.12 11.31 -5.90
C ALA A 192 -6.48 11.97 -4.67
N GLN A 193 -5.55 11.29 -4.01
CA GLN A 193 -4.82 11.82 -2.86
C GLN A 193 -3.92 13.00 -3.23
N SER A 194 -3.21 12.92 -4.35
CA SER A 194 -2.30 13.97 -4.80
C SER A 194 -3.04 15.20 -5.29
N GLU A 195 -4.11 15.01 -6.05
CA GLU A 195 -4.98 16.09 -6.49
C GLU A 195 -5.71 16.76 -5.32
N ALA A 196 -6.14 15.98 -4.33
CA ALA A 196 -6.74 16.51 -3.10
C ALA A 196 -5.73 17.27 -2.23
N TYR A 197 -4.47 16.83 -2.16
CA TYR A 197 -3.42 17.50 -1.40
C TYR A 197 -3.06 18.86 -2.00
N TYR A 198 -2.84 18.92 -3.32
CA TYR A 198 -2.50 20.16 -4.02
C TYR A 198 -3.70 21.04 -4.39
N ASP A 199 -4.92 20.53 -4.20
CA ASP A 199 -6.17 21.08 -4.76
C ASP A 199 -6.04 21.43 -6.25
N SER A 200 -5.59 20.45 -7.04
CA SER A 200 -5.30 20.61 -8.48
C SER A 200 -5.86 19.43 -9.29
N HIS A 201 -6.08 19.63 -10.58
CA HIS A 201 -6.72 18.62 -11.46
C HIS A 201 -5.73 17.73 -12.23
N ASN A 202 -4.43 17.87 -11.99
CA ASN A 202 -3.40 17.11 -12.69
C ASN A 202 -2.21 16.82 -11.77
N TRP A 203 -1.91 15.53 -11.60
CA TRP A 203 -0.72 15.04 -10.89
C TRP A 203 0.29 14.38 -11.84
N ILE A 204 -0.17 13.51 -12.75
CA ILE A 204 0.69 12.72 -13.64
C ILE A 204 0.33 12.96 -15.10
N ASN A 205 1.34 13.18 -15.95
CA ASN A 205 1.13 13.32 -17.39
C ASN A 205 0.90 11.96 -18.09
N TYR A 206 1.70 10.94 -17.75
CA TYR A 206 1.61 9.61 -18.35
C TYR A 206 1.68 8.47 -17.33
N PHE A 207 0.71 7.56 -17.41
CA PHE A 207 0.76 6.29 -16.69
C PHE A 207 1.20 5.15 -17.61
N LEU A 208 2.19 4.37 -17.16
CA LEU A 208 2.67 3.17 -17.86
C LEU A 208 2.40 1.92 -17.01
N HIS A 209 1.56 1.02 -17.52
CA HIS A 209 1.21 -0.23 -16.86
C HIS A 209 1.77 -1.44 -17.58
N THR A 210 2.56 -2.26 -16.90
CA THR A 210 3.08 -3.51 -17.46
C THR A 210 2.06 -4.64 -17.32
N GLY A 211 1.95 -5.47 -18.37
CA GLY A 211 1.03 -6.61 -18.40
C GLY A 211 1.44 -7.72 -17.41
N HIS A 212 0.53 -8.64 -17.15
CA HIS A 212 0.82 -9.80 -16.30
C HIS A 212 1.78 -10.78 -16.97
N LEU A 213 2.68 -11.36 -16.18
CA LEU A 213 3.46 -12.52 -16.59
C LEU A 213 2.61 -13.79 -16.49
N THR A 214 2.68 -14.64 -17.51
CA THR A 214 1.94 -15.91 -17.56
C THR A 214 2.89 -17.11 -17.66
N ILE A 215 2.50 -18.22 -17.03
CA ILE A 215 3.11 -19.54 -17.19
C ILE A 215 2.02 -20.46 -17.70
N GLU A 216 2.25 -21.11 -18.83
CA GLU A 216 1.27 -22.00 -19.50
C GLU A 216 -0.10 -21.31 -19.72
N SER A 217 -0.09 -20.03 -20.11
CA SER A 217 -1.28 -19.18 -20.30
C SER A 217 -2.07 -18.84 -19.03
N CYS A 218 -1.63 -19.29 -17.85
CA CYS A 218 -2.18 -18.90 -16.57
C CYS A 218 -1.40 -17.72 -15.99
N LYS A 219 -2.10 -16.72 -15.44
CA LYS A 219 -1.47 -15.64 -14.67
C LYS A 219 -0.63 -16.26 -13.55
N MET A 220 0.61 -15.79 -13.42
CA MET A 220 1.45 -16.19 -12.29
C MET A 220 0.93 -15.57 -10.99
N SER A 221 0.66 -16.38 -9.96
CA SER A 221 0.21 -15.89 -8.66
C SER A 221 0.60 -16.83 -7.51
N LYS A 222 0.76 -16.27 -6.31
CA LYS A 222 1.02 -17.06 -5.09
C LYS A 222 -0.14 -18.02 -4.77
N SER A 223 -1.38 -17.63 -5.03
CA SER A 223 -2.56 -18.45 -4.76
C SER A 223 -2.65 -19.68 -5.66
N LEU A 224 -2.23 -19.56 -6.92
CA LEU A 224 -2.14 -20.67 -7.87
C LEU A 224 -0.87 -21.51 -7.67
N LYS A 225 0.05 -21.07 -6.78
CA LYS A 225 1.36 -21.71 -6.51
C LYS A 225 2.17 -21.98 -7.78
N ASN A 226 1.93 -21.21 -8.83
CA ASN A 226 2.54 -21.38 -10.15
C ASN A 226 3.63 -20.33 -10.42
N PHE A 227 4.38 -19.93 -9.39
CA PHE A 227 5.41 -18.90 -9.51
C PHE A 227 6.81 -19.49 -9.47
N ILE A 228 7.71 -18.85 -10.21
CA ILE A 228 9.14 -19.16 -10.23
C ILE A 228 9.87 -17.93 -9.68
N SER A 229 10.76 -18.12 -8.72
CA SER A 229 11.57 -17.00 -8.21
C SER A 229 12.67 -16.63 -9.21
N ILE A 230 13.15 -15.39 -9.15
CA ILE A 230 14.24 -14.92 -10.02
C ILE A 230 15.49 -15.79 -9.86
N LYS A 231 15.87 -16.13 -8.61
CA LYS A 231 16.99 -17.03 -8.32
C LYS A 231 16.89 -18.37 -9.04
N VAL A 232 15.70 -18.98 -9.09
CA VAL A 232 15.48 -20.24 -9.83
C VAL A 232 15.54 -19.99 -11.34
N SER A 233 14.91 -18.92 -11.83
CA SER A 233 14.89 -18.58 -13.26
C SER A 233 16.30 -18.37 -13.80
N ILE A 234 17.16 -17.61 -13.11
CA ILE A 234 18.53 -17.34 -13.55
C ILE A 234 19.38 -18.61 -13.51
N PHE A 235 19.17 -19.49 -12.52
CA PHE A 235 19.91 -20.75 -12.48
C PHE A 235 19.57 -21.70 -13.64
N CYS A 236 18.34 -21.63 -14.16
CA CYS A 236 17.88 -22.50 -15.24
C CYS A 236 18.23 -22.02 -16.66
N TYR A 237 18.72 -20.80 -16.83
CA TYR A 237 19.07 -20.19 -18.12
C TYR A 237 20.56 -19.82 -18.18
#